data_AF-A0A523DGC7-F1
#
_entry.id   AF-A0A523DGC7-F1
#
_cell.length_a   1.000
_cell.length_b   1.000
_cell.length_c   1.000
_cell.angle_alpha   90.00
_cell.angle_beta   90.00
_cell.angle_gamma   90.00
#
_symmetry.space_group_name_H-M   'P 1'
#
loop_
_entity.id
_entity.type
_entity.pdbx_description
1 polymer ?
#
loop_
_entity_poly.entity_id
_entity_poly.type
_entity_poly.pdbx_seq_one_letter_code
_entity_poly.pdbx_strand_id
1 'polypeptide(L)' 'MLSLILVVTLATLGVAQDLPDVEQFGPQVGDVVPAFSLTDQHGQTQTLQSIMGPNGAMLVFNRSADW' A
#
# COMPACT_ATOMS: atom_id res chain seq x y z
N MET A 1 -15.09 -57.42 -2.90
CA MET A 1 -14.66 -56.94 -1.56
C MET A 1 -13.63 -55.85 -1.81
N LEU A 2 -14.05 -54.65 -2.20
CA LEU A 2 -14.30 -53.52 -1.27
C LEU A 2 -13.31 -53.53 -0.09
N SER A 3 -12.19 -52.83 -0.21
CA SER A 3 -11.58 -52.09 0.89
C SER A 3 -10.53 -51.11 0.37
N LEU A 4 -10.86 -49.84 0.58
CA LEU A 4 -9.93 -48.72 0.73
C LEU A 4 -9.15 -48.30 -0.52
N ILE A 5 -9.90 -47.66 -1.43
CA ILE A 5 -9.42 -46.40 -2.00
C ILE A 5 -9.04 -45.53 -0.80
N LEU A 6 -7.76 -45.47 -0.49
CA LEU A 6 -7.19 -44.49 0.42
C LEU A 6 -7.37 -43.15 -0.27
N VAL A 7 -8.53 -42.54 -0.04
CA VAL A 7 -8.77 -41.12 -0.28
C VAL A 7 -7.77 -40.39 0.61
N VAL A 8 -6.57 -40.17 0.09
CA VAL A 8 -5.68 -39.14 0.59
C VAL A 8 -6.33 -37.83 0.14
N THR A 9 -7.38 -37.42 0.84
CA THR A 9 -7.70 -36.00 0.97
C THR A 9 -6.52 -35.39 1.70
N LEU A 10 -5.44 -35.12 0.96
CA LEU A 10 -4.36 -34.29 1.45
C LEU A 10 -5.00 -32.93 1.64
N ALA A 11 -5.22 -32.61 2.91
CA ALA A 11 -5.72 -31.34 3.37
C ALA A 11 -5.09 -30.23 2.53
N THR A 12 -5.92 -29.37 1.96
CA THR A 12 -5.51 -28.02 1.58
C THR A 12 -5.02 -27.35 2.86
N LEU A 13 -3.77 -27.62 3.22
CA LEU A 13 -3.05 -26.85 4.22
C LEU A 13 -3.05 -25.44 3.66
N GLY A 14 -3.79 -24.54 4.31
CA GLY A 14 -3.75 -23.14 4.00
C GLY A 14 -2.28 -22.73 4.02
N VAL A 15 -1.72 -22.49 2.85
CA VAL A 15 -0.45 -21.79 2.71
C VAL A 15 -0.69 -20.44 3.36
N ALA A 16 -0.09 -20.22 4.53
CA ALA A 16 0.00 -18.90 5.10
C ALA A 16 0.61 -18.01 4.02
N GLN A 17 -0.16 -17.04 3.53
CA GLN A 17 0.34 -16.07 2.58
C GLN A 17 1.36 -15.24 3.37
N ASP A 18 2.62 -15.23 2.94
CA ASP A 18 3.57 -14.27 3.49
C ASP A 18 2.98 -12.86 3.29
N LEU A 19 2.89 -12.12 4.39
CA LEU A 19 2.44 -10.74 4.31
C LEU A 19 3.47 -9.95 3.50
N PRO A 20 3.03 -9.01 2.64
CA PRO A 20 3.96 -8.17 1.92
C PRO A 20 4.82 -7.37 2.90
N ASP A 21 6.10 -7.24 2.57
CA ASP A 21 7.03 -6.42 3.34
C ASP A 21 6.63 -4.95 3.20
N VAL A 22 6.06 -4.41 4.27
CA VAL A 22 5.52 -3.04 4.31
C VAL A 22 6.61 -1.98 4.19
N GLU A 23 7.87 -2.30 4.51
CA GLU A 23 9.00 -1.39 4.37
C GLU A 23 9.31 -1.09 2.89
N GLN A 24 8.88 -1.98 1.99
CA GLN A 24 9.05 -1.80 0.54
C GLN A 24 7.92 -0.96 -0.08
N PHE A 25 6.96 -0.50 0.73
CA PHE A 25 5.85 0.29 0.20
C PHE A 25 6.26 1.75 -0.01
N GLY A 26 5.99 2.25 -1.22
CA GLY A 26 6.23 3.64 -1.59
C GLY A 26 7.68 3.96 -1.95
N PRO A 27 7.96 5.23 -2.27
CA PRO A 27 9.30 5.68 -2.64
C PRO A 27 10.29 5.52 -1.49
N GLN A 28 11.49 5.05 -1.81
CA GLN A 28 12.57 4.88 -0.84
C GLN A 28 13.40 6.17 -0.72
N VAL A 29 14.27 6.25 0.30
CA VAL A 29 15.16 7.41 0.47
C VAL A 29 16.08 7.54 -0.75
N GLY A 30 16.02 8.70 -1.40
CA GLY A 30 16.76 8.99 -2.63
C GLY A 30 15.95 8.81 -3.91
N ASP A 31 14.79 8.14 -3.83
CA ASP A 31 13.87 8.06 -4.96
C ASP A 31 13.17 9.40 -5.21
N VAL A 32 12.76 9.58 -6.46
CA VAL A 32 11.93 10.73 -6.85
C VAL A 32 10.50 10.47 -6.41
N VAL A 33 9.92 11.41 -5.66
CA VAL A 33 8.50 11.36 -5.29
C VAL A 33 7.63 11.46 -6.56
N PRO A 34 6.66 10.54 -6.76
CA PRO A 34 5.75 10.60 -7.90
C PRO A 34 5.00 11.92 -7.98
N ALA A 35 4.83 12.43 -9.20
CA ALA A 35 4.01 13.60 -9.42
C ALA A 35 2.54 13.31 -9.08
N PHE A 36 1.85 14.29 -8.52
CA PHE A 36 0.41 14.22 -8.25
C PHE A 36 -0.26 15.54 -8.60
N SER A 37 -1.57 15.46 -8.81
CA SER A 37 -2.48 16.59 -8.99
C SER A 37 -3.77 16.25 -8.26
N LEU A 38 -3.91 16.76 -7.05
CA LEU A 38 -5.00 16.41 -6.13
C LEU A 38 -5.76 17.66 -5.72
N THR A 39 -7.07 17.54 -5.50
CA THR A 39 -7.90 18.64 -5.02
C THR A 39 -7.84 18.70 -3.50
N ASP A 40 -7.56 19.88 -2.95
CA ASP A 40 -7.59 20.13 -1.51
C ASP A 40 -9.02 20.40 -0.98
N GLN A 41 -9.15 20.64 0.32
CA GLN A 41 -10.44 20.88 0.98
C GLN A 41 -11.16 22.15 0.53
N HIS A 42 -10.48 23.08 -0.16
CA HIS A 42 -11.06 24.29 -0.70
C HIS A 42 -11.41 24.15 -2.18
N GLY A 43 -11.26 22.95 -2.76
CA GLY A 43 -11.48 22.71 -4.18
C GLY A 43 -10.32 23.13 -5.07
N GLN A 44 -9.18 23.51 -4.50
CA GLN A 44 -8.03 23.95 -5.28
C GLN A 44 -7.13 22.77 -5.64
N THR A 45 -6.63 22.77 -6.87
CA THR A 45 -5.68 21.74 -7.31
C THR A 45 -4.29 22.03 -6.76
N GLN A 46 -3.74 21.06 -6.03
CA GLN A 46 -2.38 21.04 -5.52
C GLN A 46 -1.53 20.02 -6.27
N THR A 47 -0.27 20.36 -6.46
CA THR A 47 0.75 19.51 -7.09
C THR A 47 1.94 19.38 -6.15
N LEU A 48 2.86 18.46 -6.41
CA LEU A 48 4.11 18.38 -5.66
C LEU A 48 4.83 19.73 -5.67
N GLN A 49 4.90 20.39 -6.83
CA GLN A 49 5.60 21.67 -6.99
C GLN A 49 4.92 22.80 -6.20
N SER A 50 3.58 22.84 -6.13
CA SER A 50 2.87 23.93 -5.45
C SER A 50 3.00 23.87 -3.93
N ILE A 51 3.22 22.68 -3.36
CA ILE A 51 3.34 22.49 -1.89
C ILE A 51 4.78 22.55 -1.38
N MET A 52 5.78 22.59 -2.27
CA MET A 52 7.19 22.59 -1.89
C MET A 52 7.60 23.92 -1.25
N GLY A 53 8.14 23.85 -0.04
CA GLY A 53 8.77 24.97 0.65
C GLY A 53 10.31 24.92 0.57
N PRO A 54 11.01 25.92 1.14
CA PRO A 54 12.48 25.97 1.17
C PRO A 54 13.13 24.78 1.90
N ASN A 55 12.38 24.13 2.80
CA ASN A 55 12.83 22.95 3.56
C ASN A 55 12.21 21.64 3.05
N GLY A 56 11.58 21.66 1.87
CA GLY A 56 10.83 20.52 1.35
C GLY A 56 9.35 20.52 1.73
N ALA A 57 8.71 19.38 1.52
CA ALA A 57 7.31 19.12 1.85
C ALA A 57 7.19 17.81 2.63
N MET A 58 6.17 17.71 3.48
CA MET A 58 5.84 16.48 4.20
C MET A 58 4.50 15.94 3.67
N LEU A 59 4.51 14.68 3.21
CA LEU A 59 3.31 13.98 2.75
C LEU A 59 2.89 12.96 3.81
N VAL A 60 1.68 13.09 4.34
CA VAL A 60 1.11 12.17 5.34
C VAL A 60 -0.09 11.47 4.75
N PHE A 61 -0.02 10.14 4.65
CA PHE A 61 -1.12 9.30 4.18
C PHE A 61 -1.93 8.80 5.39
N ASN A 62 -3.23 9.07 5.37
CA ASN A 62 -4.17 8.58 6.39
C ASN A 62 -5.43 8.06 5.69
N ARG A 63 -5.96 6.92 6.15
CA ARG A 63 -7.19 6.30 5.63
C ARG A 63 -8.47 7.05 6.00
N SER A 64 -8.46 7.72 7.15
CA SER A 64 -9.60 8.39 7.75
C SER A 64 -9.06 9.45 8.67
N ALA A 65 -9.36 10.70 8.35
CA ALA A 65 -8.89 11.82 9.11
C ALA A 65 -10.16 12.51 9.64
N ASP A 66 -10.25 12.61 10.97
CA ASP A 66 -11.50 12.96 11.68
C ASP A 66 -11.72 14.49 11.79
N TRP A 67 -11.12 15.26 10.88
CA TRP A 67 -11.00 16.72 10.95
C TRP A 67 -12.12 17.47 10.23
#